data_AF-A0A6V7XBU0-F1
#
_entry.id   AF-A0A6V7XBU0-F1
#
_cell.length_a   1.000
_cell.length_b   1.000
_cell.length_c   1.000
_cell.angle_alpha   90.00
_cell.angle_beta   90.00
_cell.angle_gamma   90.00
#
_symmetry.space_group_name_H-M   'P 1'
#
loop_
_entity.id
_entity.type
_entity.pdbx_description
1 polymer ?
#
loop_
_entity_poly.entity_id
_entity_poly.type
_entity_poly.pdbx_seq_one_letter_code
_entity_poly.pdbx_strand_id
1 'polypeptide(L)'
;MIFLLFILFPLSVLSFAPFHPPPPPHGHGHHPFPSALIRNVSVPARRQFFQIISSNVTKEQIETKLTGWAKDNGLQTEYDNYTQTVQQHMKTSYDNLNKWLAGSALTLYNKLWDIRQNMGITRTEECQQIHQLLEAADPPLRCLVPAPQSVIPGPPPPNCFSSFNGH
;
A
#
# COMPACT_ATOMS: atom_id res chain seq x y z
N MET A 1 -51.22 9.25 9.80
CA MET A 1 -50.29 10.33 9.41
C MET A 1 -49.24 10.45 10.50
N ILE A 2 -48.01 10.02 10.25
CA ILE A 2 -46.88 10.13 11.19
C ILE A 2 -45.81 10.97 10.49
N PHE A 3 -45.49 12.12 11.09
CA PHE A 3 -44.48 13.07 10.63
C PHE A 3 -43.08 12.50 10.90
N LEU A 4 -42.30 12.28 9.85
CA LEU A 4 -40.85 12.05 9.94
C LEU A 4 -40.13 13.40 9.82
N LEU A 5 -39.61 13.87 10.96
CA LEU A 5 -38.65 14.98 11.01
C LEU A 5 -37.33 14.52 10.39
N PHE A 6 -37.07 14.96 9.16
CA PHE A 6 -35.75 14.89 8.54
C PHE A 6 -34.85 15.93 9.20
N ILE A 7 -33.97 15.48 10.10
CA ILE A 7 -32.83 16.29 10.56
C ILE A 7 -31.85 16.36 9.38
N LEU A 8 -31.84 17.52 8.72
CA LEU A 8 -30.81 17.89 7.75
C LEU A 8 -29.49 18.07 8.49
N PHE A 9 -28.70 17.00 8.57
CA PHE A 9 -27.27 17.14 8.86
C PHE A 9 -26.61 17.76 7.61
N PRO A 10 -25.94 18.91 7.72
CA PRO A 10 -25.15 19.42 6.61
C PRO A 10 -24.03 18.40 6.33
N LEU A 11 -24.01 17.90 5.09
CA LEU A 11 -22.90 17.19 4.49
C LEU A 11 -21.70 18.14 4.46
N SER A 12 -21.00 18.24 5.58
CA SER A 12 -19.60 18.67 5.60
C SER A 12 -18.83 17.60 4.85
N VAL A 13 -18.66 17.80 3.56
CA VAL A 13 -17.77 17.01 2.72
C VAL A 13 -16.36 17.28 3.22
N LEU A 14 -15.92 16.53 4.22
CA LEU A 14 -14.50 16.30 4.43
C LEU A 14 -14.03 15.62 3.15
N SER A 15 -13.44 16.40 2.26
CA SER A 15 -12.69 15.90 1.12
C SER A 15 -11.51 15.10 1.66
N PHE A 16 -11.77 13.85 2.01
CA PHE A 16 -10.77 12.81 2.02
C PHE A 16 -10.37 12.62 0.56
N ALA A 17 -9.42 13.43 0.09
CA ALA A 17 -8.64 13.06 -1.06
C ALA A 17 -8.18 11.61 -0.82
N PRO A 18 -8.35 10.70 -1.80
CA PRO A 18 -7.95 9.32 -1.60
C PRO A 18 -6.45 9.35 -1.26
N PHE A 19 -6.10 8.73 -0.13
CA PHE A 19 -4.74 8.53 0.33
C PHE A 19 -3.98 7.73 -0.73
N HIS A 20 -3.51 8.42 -1.76
CA HIS A 20 -2.51 7.91 -2.67
C HIS A 20 -1.19 8.27 -2.01
N PRO A 21 -0.37 7.30 -1.58
CA PRO A 21 1.00 7.61 -1.23
C PRO A 21 1.64 8.33 -2.42
N PRO A 22 2.53 9.32 -2.20
CA PRO A 22 3.33 9.87 -3.29
C PRO A 22 3.97 8.69 -4.04
N PRO A 23 3.93 8.68 -5.39
CA PRO A 23 4.53 7.60 -6.15
C PRO A 23 5.98 7.46 -5.70
N PRO A 24 6.47 6.23 -5.47
CA PRO A 24 7.87 6.04 -5.16
C PRO A 24 8.73 6.72 -6.24
N PRO A 25 9.93 7.22 -5.90
CA PRO A 25 10.85 7.75 -6.89
C PRO A 25 11.01 6.70 -7.99
N HIS A 26 11.11 7.14 -9.24
CA HIS A 26 11.13 6.31 -10.46
C HIS A 26 12.30 5.30 -10.48
N GLY A 27 12.31 4.32 -9.59
CA GLY A 27 12.81 3.00 -9.90
C GLY A 27 11.73 2.35 -10.75
N HIS A 28 12.08 1.85 -11.93
CA HIS A 28 11.20 1.04 -12.75
C HIS A 28 10.59 -0.04 -11.87
N GLY A 29 9.35 0.20 -11.45
CA GLY A 29 8.54 -0.75 -10.74
C GLY A 29 8.35 -1.91 -11.70
N HIS A 30 9.21 -2.91 -11.59
CA HIS A 30 8.80 -4.25 -11.91
C HIS A 30 7.66 -4.55 -10.95
N HIS A 31 6.44 -4.21 -11.36
CA HIS A 31 5.29 -5.00 -10.99
C HIS A 31 5.76 -6.44 -11.12
N PRO A 32 5.65 -7.29 -10.07
CA PRO A 32 5.74 -8.72 -10.28
C PRO A 32 4.49 -9.09 -11.08
N PHE A 33 4.52 -8.79 -12.39
CA PHE A 33 3.93 -9.62 -13.39
C PHE A 33 4.33 -11.07 -13.10
N PRO A 34 3.59 -12.07 -13.60
CA PRO A 34 4.01 -13.47 -13.60
C PRO A 34 5.24 -13.65 -14.49
N SER A 35 6.34 -12.96 -14.18
CA SER A 35 7.51 -12.81 -15.02
C SER A 35 8.33 -14.09 -15.04
N ALA A 36 8.13 -15.00 -14.09
CA ALA A 36 8.73 -16.32 -14.07
C ALA A 36 7.87 -17.32 -14.86
N LEU A 37 6.56 -17.40 -14.56
CA LEU A 37 5.64 -18.36 -15.18
C LEU A 37 5.58 -18.22 -16.71
N ILE A 38 5.56 -16.99 -17.24
CA ILE A 38 5.44 -16.75 -18.68
C ILE A 38 6.77 -16.39 -19.36
N ARG A 39 7.90 -16.48 -18.64
CA ARG A 39 9.22 -16.11 -19.18
C ARG A 39 9.66 -17.03 -20.31
N ASN A 40 9.50 -18.33 -20.07
CA ASN A 40 10.09 -19.39 -20.88
C ASN A 40 9.08 -20.04 -21.83
N VAL A 41 7.87 -19.47 -21.93
CA VAL A 41 6.81 -19.97 -22.81
C VAL A 41 6.92 -19.34 -24.20
N SER A 42 6.35 -20.00 -25.20
CA SER A 42 6.30 -19.49 -26.56
C SER A 42 5.56 -18.13 -26.64
N VAL A 43 5.89 -17.31 -27.64
CA VAL A 43 5.21 -16.02 -27.85
C VAL A 43 3.68 -16.17 -27.98
N PRO A 44 3.15 -17.16 -28.74
CA PRO A 44 1.71 -17.42 -28.77
C PRO A 44 1.13 -17.78 -27.40
N ALA A 45 1.78 -18.65 -26.63
CA ALA A 45 1.33 -19.04 -25.30
C ALA A 45 1.29 -17.83 -24.35
N ARG A 46 2.29 -16.95 -24.40
CA ARG A 46 2.32 -15.71 -23.62
C ARG A 46 1.18 -14.77 -24.00
N ARG A 47 0.85 -14.64 -25.29
CA ARG A 47 -0.28 -13.84 -25.77
C ARG A 47 -1.60 -14.40 -25.24
N GLN A 48 -1.79 -15.71 -25.31
CA GLN A 48 -2.98 -16.39 -24.82
C GLN A 48 -3.18 -16.17 -23.31
N PHE A 49 -2.11 -16.28 -22.53
CA PHE A 49 -2.14 -15.99 -21.09
C PHE A 49 -2.74 -14.60 -20.80
N PHE A 50 -2.25 -13.56 -21.48
CA PHE A 50 -2.78 -12.20 -21.29
C PHE A 50 -4.21 -12.02 -21.80
N GLN A 51 -4.59 -12.71 -22.88
CA GLN A 51 -5.98 -12.72 -23.37
C GLN A 51 -6.94 -13.36 -22.35
N ILE A 52 -6.51 -14.41 -21.65
CA ILE A 52 -7.30 -15.04 -20.60
C ILE A 52 -7.52 -14.05 -19.44
N ILE A 53 -6.45 -13.42 -18.96
CA ILE A 53 -6.52 -12.48 -17.81
C ILE A 53 -7.34 -11.23 -18.14
N SER A 54 -7.29 -10.74 -19.37
CA SER A 54 -8.06 -9.56 -19.80
C SER A 54 -9.49 -9.88 -20.23
N SER A 55 -9.91 -11.15 -20.21
CA SER A 55 -11.24 -11.54 -20.66
C SER A 55 -12.34 -11.11 -19.68
N ASN A 56 -13.49 -10.69 -20.22
CA ASN A 56 -14.66 -10.28 -19.43
C ASN A 56 -15.47 -11.51 -18.97
N VAL A 57 -14.88 -12.32 -18.09
CA VAL A 57 -15.48 -13.53 -17.51
C VAL A 57 -15.25 -13.57 -16.01
N THR A 58 -15.90 -14.50 -15.31
CA THR A 58 -15.73 -14.63 -13.86
C THR A 58 -14.31 -15.08 -13.50
N LYS A 59 -13.86 -14.78 -12.27
CA LYS A 59 -12.53 -15.18 -11.78
C LYS A 59 -12.33 -16.71 -11.82
N GLU A 60 -13.37 -17.47 -11.50
CA GLU A 60 -13.37 -18.94 -11.59
C GLU A 60 -13.19 -19.43 -13.04
N GLN A 61 -13.82 -18.75 -14.00
CA GLN A 61 -13.62 -19.03 -15.42
C GLN A 61 -12.21 -18.64 -15.90
N ILE A 62 -11.64 -17.54 -15.38
CA ILE A 62 -10.24 -17.17 -15.65
C ILE A 62 -9.31 -18.25 -15.11
N GLU A 63 -9.49 -18.69 -13.86
CA GLU A 63 -8.71 -19.75 -13.23
C GLU A 63 -8.80 -21.05 -14.03
N THR A 64 -10.01 -21.50 -14.39
CA THR A 64 -10.22 -22.69 -15.21
C THR A 64 -9.47 -22.60 -16.54
N LYS A 65 -9.53 -21.45 -17.22
CA LYS A 65 -8.81 -21.22 -18.49
C LYS A 65 -7.29 -21.20 -18.32
N LEU A 66 -6.78 -20.61 -17.23
CA LEU A 66 -5.35 -20.57 -16.94
C LEU A 66 -4.80 -21.95 -16.56
N THR A 67 -5.57 -22.75 -15.82
CA THR A 67 -5.24 -24.16 -15.54
C THR A 67 -5.17 -24.99 -16.83
N GLY A 68 -6.16 -24.81 -17.73
CA GLY A 68 -6.11 -25.43 -19.06
C GLY A 68 -4.89 -24.98 -19.88
N TRP A 69 -4.62 -23.68 -19.91
CA TRP A 69 -3.45 -23.11 -20.58
C TRP A 69 -2.13 -23.67 -20.03
N ALA A 70 -2.00 -23.83 -18.71
CA ALA A 70 -0.82 -24.39 -18.08
C ALA A 70 -0.62 -25.85 -18.50
N LYS A 71 -1.69 -26.66 -18.48
CA LYS A 71 -1.66 -28.05 -18.94
C LYS A 71 -1.24 -28.17 -20.41
N ASP A 72 -1.83 -27.36 -21.28
CA ASP A 72 -1.54 -27.39 -22.73
C ASP A 72 -0.09 -27.00 -23.06
N ASN A 73 0.57 -26.25 -22.18
CA ASN A 73 1.95 -25.82 -22.34
C ASN A 73 2.94 -26.63 -21.47
N GLY A 74 2.49 -27.66 -20.75
CA GLY A 74 3.34 -28.48 -19.89
C GLY A 74 3.88 -27.74 -18.65
N LEU A 75 3.15 -26.74 -18.15
CA LEU A 75 3.54 -25.85 -17.05
C LEU A 75 2.68 -26.04 -15.79
N GLN A 76 2.03 -27.20 -15.64
CA GLN A 76 1.07 -27.41 -14.55
C GLN A 76 1.73 -27.20 -13.18
N THR A 77 2.90 -27.79 -12.96
CA THR A 77 3.66 -27.66 -11.71
C THR A 77 4.06 -26.21 -11.44
N GLU A 78 4.55 -25.50 -12.46
CA GLU A 78 4.95 -24.10 -12.37
C GLU A 78 3.76 -23.19 -12.08
N TYR A 79 2.60 -23.48 -12.68
CA TYR A 79 1.36 -22.75 -12.47
C TYR A 79 0.81 -22.96 -11.06
N ASP A 80 0.84 -24.18 -10.55
CA ASP A 80 0.39 -24.51 -9.19
C ASP A 80 1.30 -23.81 -8.15
N ASN A 81 2.62 -23.90 -8.34
CA ASN A 81 3.60 -23.19 -7.49
C ASN A 81 3.43 -21.67 -7.55
N TYR A 82 3.19 -21.11 -8.74
CA TYR A 82 2.90 -19.70 -8.91
C TYR A 82 1.64 -19.28 -8.15
N THR A 83 0.55 -20.04 -8.29
CA THR A 83 -0.73 -19.75 -7.64
C THR A 83 -0.59 -19.80 -6.12
N GLN A 84 0.09 -20.81 -5.59
CA GLN A 84 0.37 -20.93 -4.16
C GLN A 84 1.21 -19.76 -3.64
N THR A 85 2.25 -19.36 -4.38
CA THR A 85 3.12 -18.23 -4.01
C THR A 85 2.32 -16.92 -3.99
N VAL A 86 1.48 -16.69 -4.99
CA VAL A 86 0.63 -15.50 -5.07
C VAL A 86 -0.38 -15.48 -3.92
N GLN A 87 -1.05 -16.59 -3.63
CA GLN A 87 -2.00 -16.69 -2.52
C GLN A 87 -1.32 -16.43 -1.17
N GLN A 88 -0.12 -17.01 -0.96
CA GLN A 88 0.65 -16.79 0.25
C GLN A 88 1.07 -15.33 0.39
N HIS A 89 1.53 -14.71 -0.69
CA HIS A 89 1.87 -13.28 -0.68
C HIS A 89 0.63 -12.43 -0.36
N MET A 90 -0.51 -12.68 -1.01
CA MET A 90 -1.76 -11.95 -0.76
C MET A 90 -2.19 -12.07 0.71
N LYS A 91 -2.12 -13.27 1.28
CA LYS A 91 -2.43 -13.50 2.70
C LYS A 91 -1.48 -12.75 3.62
N THR A 92 -0.17 -12.84 3.40
CA THR A 92 0.81 -12.12 4.21
C THR A 92 0.61 -10.61 4.13
N SER A 93 0.32 -10.07 2.95
CA SER A 93 0.01 -8.64 2.76
C SER A 93 -1.26 -8.23 3.51
N TYR A 94 -2.31 -9.04 3.43
CA TYR A 94 -3.55 -8.82 4.19
C TYR A 94 -3.30 -8.84 5.70
N ASP A 95 -2.62 -9.86 6.22
CA ASP A 95 -2.35 -10.02 7.65
C ASP A 95 -1.50 -8.85 8.18
N ASN A 96 -0.51 -8.40 7.40
CA ASN A 96 0.32 -7.23 7.74
C ASN A 96 -0.50 -5.93 7.77
N LEU A 97 -1.31 -5.67 6.73
CA LEU A 97 -2.19 -4.49 6.70
C LEU A 97 -3.16 -4.49 7.87
N ASN A 98 -3.78 -5.65 8.14
CA ASN A 98 -4.70 -5.78 9.24
C ASN A 98 -4.01 -5.52 10.59
N LYS A 99 -2.82 -6.08 10.80
CA LYS A 99 -1.99 -5.82 12.00
C LYS A 99 -1.69 -4.33 12.17
N TRP A 100 -1.27 -3.65 11.10
CA TRP A 100 -0.92 -2.24 11.16
C TRP A 100 -2.12 -1.34 11.44
N LEU A 101 -3.25 -1.62 10.78
CA LEU A 101 -4.50 -0.86 10.96
C LEU A 101 -5.19 -1.15 12.30
N ALA A 102 -4.95 -2.32 12.92
CA ALA A 102 -5.50 -2.70 14.21
C ALA A 102 -4.95 -1.92 15.42
N GLY A 103 -4.18 -0.84 15.19
CA GLY A 103 -3.81 0.11 16.25
C GLY A 103 -2.38 0.64 16.16
N SER A 104 -1.46 -0.05 15.48
CA SER A 104 -0.08 0.43 15.33
C SER A 104 -0.02 1.74 14.55
N ALA A 105 -0.83 1.88 13.49
CA ALA A 105 -0.93 3.11 12.71
C ALA A 105 -1.44 4.29 13.56
N LEU A 106 -2.52 4.06 14.32
CA LEU A 106 -3.07 5.06 15.24
C LEU A 106 -2.06 5.44 16.34
N THR A 107 -1.34 4.45 16.88
CA THR A 107 -0.31 4.68 17.90
C THR A 107 0.82 5.54 17.36
N LEU A 108 1.31 5.24 16.16
CA LEU A 108 2.36 6.02 15.51
C LEU A 108 1.86 7.45 15.20
N TYR A 109 0.62 7.58 14.71
CA TYR A 109 0.00 8.89 14.47
C TYR A 109 -0.08 9.74 15.75
N ASN A 110 -0.55 9.17 16.85
CA ASN A 110 -0.68 9.88 18.12
C ASN A 110 0.69 10.33 18.65
N LYS A 111 1.73 9.50 18.54
CA LYS A 111 3.09 9.90 18.93
C LYS A 111 3.63 11.05 18.06
N LEU A 112 3.39 11.01 16.75
CA LEU A 112 3.76 12.11 15.86
C LEU A 112 3.00 13.38 16.19
N TRP A 113 1.71 13.27 16.53
CA TRP A 113 0.88 14.38 16.97
C TRP A 113 1.45 15.01 18.24
N ASP A 114 1.72 14.22 19.27
CA ASP A 114 2.24 14.70 20.55
C ASP A 114 3.55 15.47 20.38
N ILE A 115 4.47 14.98 19.55
CA ILE A 115 5.73 15.69 19.23
C ILE A 115 5.43 17.03 18.54
N ARG A 116 4.56 17.04 17.52
CA ARG A 116 4.21 18.22 16.72
C ARG A 116 3.42 19.29 17.49
N GLN A 117 2.75 18.90 18.57
CA GLN A 117 2.00 19.81 19.44
C GLN A 117 2.79 20.25 20.68
N ASN A 118 4.00 19.72 20.88
CA ASN A 118 4.81 20.06 22.05
C ASN A 118 5.46 21.43 21.89
N MET A 119 4.85 22.46 22.48
CA MET A 119 5.37 23.82 22.52
C MET A 119 6.61 23.99 23.42
N GLY A 120 6.98 22.96 24.19
CA GLY A 120 8.15 22.97 25.09
C GLY A 120 9.46 22.57 24.41
N ILE A 121 9.42 22.16 23.14
CA ILE A 121 10.61 21.79 22.36
C ILE A 121 10.85 22.74 21.20
N THR A 122 12.11 22.86 20.79
CA THR A 122 12.50 23.60 19.59
C THR A 122 12.12 22.83 18.33
N ARG A 123 12.03 23.53 17.19
CA ARG A 123 11.74 22.90 15.89
C ARG A 123 12.80 21.87 15.49
N THR A 124 14.05 22.06 15.92
CA THR A 124 15.15 21.10 15.69
C THR A 124 14.95 19.82 16.51
N GLU A 125 14.58 19.94 17.78
CA GLU A 125 14.26 18.81 18.65
C GLU A 125 13.01 18.06 18.15
N GLU A 126 11.96 18.79 17.72
CA GLU A 126 10.77 18.20 17.08
C GLU A 126 11.19 17.30 15.91
N CYS A 127 12.06 17.83 15.05
CA CYS A 127 12.56 17.08 13.92
C CYS A 127 13.33 15.81 14.32
N GLN A 128 14.26 15.91 15.28
CA GLN A 128 15.05 14.78 15.76
C GLN A 128 14.15 13.68 16.36
N GLN A 129 13.15 14.07 17.15
CA GLN A 129 12.21 13.12 17.75
C GLN A 129 11.33 12.43 16.70
N ILE A 130 10.84 13.16 15.69
CA ILE A 130 10.11 12.56 14.56
C ILE A 130 11.01 11.58 13.81
N HIS A 131 12.28 11.94 13.57
CA HIS A 131 13.22 11.08 12.86
C HIS A 131 13.44 9.76 13.61
N GLN A 132 13.77 9.82 14.90
CA GLN A 132 13.97 8.64 15.74
C GLN A 132 12.71 7.77 15.82
N LEU A 133 11.53 8.39 15.95
CA LEU A 133 10.26 7.67 15.98
C LEU A 133 9.99 6.92 14.66
N LEU A 134 10.27 7.56 13.52
CA LEU A 134 10.11 6.92 12.22
C LEU A 134 11.17 5.84 11.99
N GLU A 135 12.43 6.05 12.34
CA GLU A 135 13.49 5.03 12.23
C GLU A 135 13.18 3.75 13.00
N ALA A 136 12.52 3.86 14.16
CA ALA A 136 12.11 2.71 14.97
C ALA A 136 10.83 2.01 14.47
N ALA A 137 10.04 2.64 13.60
CA ALA A 137 8.78 2.08 13.10
C ALA A 137 9.01 1.12 11.93
N ASP A 138 8.14 0.11 11.78
CA ASP A 138 8.16 -0.79 10.61
C ASP A 138 8.06 0.04 9.31
N PRO A 139 8.94 -0.16 8.30
CA PRO A 139 8.93 0.66 7.07
C PRO A 139 7.56 0.76 6.38
N PRO A 140 6.78 -0.33 6.24
CA PRO A 140 5.44 -0.21 5.64
C PRO A 140 4.46 0.60 6.47
N LEU A 141 4.60 0.60 7.80
CA LEU A 141 3.77 1.39 8.70
C LEU A 141 4.02 2.89 8.51
N ARG A 142 5.26 3.29 8.26
CA ARG A 142 5.63 4.69 7.95
C ARG A 142 4.88 5.22 6.73
N CYS A 143 4.66 4.37 5.72
CA CYS A 143 3.94 4.74 4.50
C CYS A 143 2.41 4.88 4.71
N LEU A 144 1.85 4.26 5.76
CA LEU A 144 0.41 4.28 6.04
C LEU A 144 -0.02 5.46 6.90
N VAL A 145 0.89 6.02 7.69
CA VAL A 145 0.56 7.05 8.68
C VAL A 145 0.82 8.44 8.11
N PRO A 146 -0.22 9.29 7.98
CA PRO A 146 -0.01 10.67 7.54
C PRO A 146 0.78 11.46 8.57
N ALA A 147 1.60 12.41 8.09
CA ALA A 147 2.28 13.35 8.96
C ALA A 147 1.27 14.39 9.49
N PRO A 148 1.13 14.54 10.82
CA PRO A 148 0.28 15.58 11.39
C PRO A 148 0.88 16.97 11.16
N GLN A 149 0.00 17.98 11.07
CA GLN A 149 0.42 19.37 10.93
C GLN A 149 1.14 19.84 12.19
N SER A 150 2.19 20.65 12.02
CA SER A 150 2.90 21.27 13.16
C SER A 150 2.07 22.44 13.69
N VAL A 151 2.12 22.62 15.01
CA VAL A 151 1.50 23.75 15.70
C VAL A 151 2.09 25.09 15.24
N ILE A 152 3.37 25.13 14.86
CA ILE A 152 4.02 26.29 14.24
C ILE A 152 4.23 26.01 12.74
N PRO A 153 3.47 26.68 11.85
CA PRO A 153 3.63 26.49 10.41
C PRO A 153 4.97 27.05 9.93
N GLY A 154 5.55 26.40 8.92
CA GLY A 154 6.78 26.86 8.27
C GLY A 154 7.60 25.72 7.68
N PRO A 155 8.61 26.02 6.85
CA PRO A 155 9.49 24.98 6.30
C PRO A 155 10.23 24.26 7.43
N PRO A 156 10.53 22.95 7.30
CA PRO A 156 11.29 22.22 8.31
C PRO A 156 12.67 22.88 8.53
N PRO A 157 13.27 22.73 9.73
CA PRO A 157 14.61 23.21 9.98
C PRO A 157 15.63 22.64 8.98
N PRO A 158 16.75 23.34 8.71
CA PRO A 158 17.85 22.78 7.94
C PRO A 158 18.27 21.41 8.48
N ASN A 159 18.60 20.48 7.59
CA ASN A 159 19.05 19.10 7.90
C ASN A 159 18.02 18.20 8.60
N CYS A 160 16.74 18.54 8.57
CA CYS A 160 15.71 17.75 9.26
C CYS A 160 15.49 16.33 8.66
N PHE A 161 15.77 16.14 7.37
CA PHE A 161 15.57 14.86 6.67
C PHE A 161 16.71 14.53 5.70
N SER A 162 17.94 14.96 6.00
CA SER A 162 19.10 14.79 5.12
C SER A 162 19.48 13.34 4.80
N SER A 163 18.95 12.35 5.52
CA SER A 163 19.27 10.91 5.38
C SER A 163 18.35 10.11 4.45
N PHE A 164 17.28 10.68 3.88
CA PHE A 164 16.40 9.93 2.95
C PHE A 164 16.84 9.97 1.47
N ASN A 165 17.95 10.63 1.16
CA ASN A 165 18.50 10.77 -0.21
C ASN A 165 19.78 9.96 -0.47
N GLY A 166 20.12 8.99 0.39
CA GLY A 166 21.28 8.14 0.15
C GLY A 166 21.20 6.87 0.96
N HIS A 167 20.74 5.79 0.31
CA HIS A 167 21.22 4.40 0.36
C HIS A 167 20.14 3.46 -0.16
#